data_AF-A0AAV9IKC9-F1
#
_entry.id   AF-A0AAV9IKC9-F1
#
_cell.length_a   1.000
_cell.length_b   1.000
_cell.length_c   1.000
_cell.angle_alpha   90.00
_cell.angle_beta   90.00
_cell.angle_gamma   90.00
#
_symmetry.space_group_name_H-M   'P 1'
#
loop_
_entity.id
_entity.type
_entity.pdbx_description
1 polymer ?
#
loop_
_entity_poly.entity_id
_entity_poly.type
_entity_poly.pdbx_seq_one_letter_code
_entity_poly.pdbx_strand_id
1 'polypeptide(L)'
;MEAGQSNDIPPLEDEVLQLFPNLSSKEIIERALEVRKLALSTEYYRCIDALQFLQLGLKRNCFYNQVFENRNISELQILEIGCCFGVDIRRLIADGANRRRVFGVDLSDLLIRLGFELFGDELKDIFFTADATSEGFVDVVSEKTCGMHDVIILQLVLHTVAEREIFLIRNIHKLLKPGGILIGSTLATEEDLDQPMYVGAASQRRVIHSERSLRRLFASYGFSDIALKFSKWNECSTGWIEENFSFSLNEKSLGILSFCCKKP
;
A
#
# COMPACT_ATOMS: atom_id res chain seq x y z
N MET A 1 5.33 6.36 26.47
CA MET A 1 5.99 5.03 26.52
C MET A 1 6.53 4.81 25.12
N GLU A 2 7.85 4.68 25.00
CA GLU A 2 8.50 4.41 23.71
C GLU A 2 8.06 3.01 23.27
N ALA A 3 7.31 2.92 22.17
CA ALA A 3 7.01 1.63 21.56
C ALA A 3 8.34 0.96 21.20
N GLY A 4 8.58 -0.24 21.72
CA GLY A 4 9.79 -1.00 21.43
C GLY A 4 9.85 -1.28 19.94
N GLN A 5 10.78 -0.61 19.25
CA GLN A 5 11.01 -0.81 17.81
C GLN A 5 11.38 -2.26 17.54
N SER A 6 10.95 -2.80 16.39
CA SER A 6 11.37 -4.12 15.96
C SER A 6 12.88 -4.16 15.74
N ASN A 7 13.56 -5.11 16.37
CA ASN A 7 14.99 -5.40 16.13
C ASN A 7 15.20 -6.37 14.96
N ASP A 8 14.13 -6.99 14.45
CA ASP A 8 14.22 -7.93 13.33
C ASP A 8 14.34 -7.18 12.01
N ILE A 9 15.51 -7.31 11.39
CA ILE A 9 15.78 -6.84 10.03
C ILE A 9 15.41 -7.97 9.07
N PRO A 10 14.47 -7.76 8.14
CA PRO A 10 14.10 -8.81 7.21
C PRO A 10 15.24 -9.05 6.19
N PRO A 11 15.35 -10.26 5.62
CA PRO A 11 16.35 -10.54 4.60
C PRO A 11 16.11 -9.66 3.37
N LEU A 12 17.20 -9.09 2.84
CA LEU A 12 17.14 -8.31 1.60
C LEU A 12 17.19 -9.25 0.40
N GLU A 13 16.12 -9.24 -0.39
CA GLU A 13 16.05 -9.98 -1.66
C GLU A 13 16.87 -9.27 -2.74
N ASP A 14 17.33 -10.02 -3.74
CA ASP A 14 18.13 -9.50 -4.85
C ASP A 14 17.42 -8.35 -5.57
N GLU A 15 16.10 -8.43 -5.75
CA GLU A 15 15.32 -7.37 -6.38
C GLU A 15 15.27 -6.07 -5.56
N VAL A 16 15.40 -6.14 -4.23
CA VAL A 16 15.51 -4.97 -3.36
C VAL A 16 16.91 -4.38 -3.48
N LEU A 17 17.95 -5.22 -3.46
CA LEU A 17 19.34 -4.79 -3.62
C LEU A 17 19.56 -4.03 -4.95
N GLN A 18 18.89 -4.46 -6.02
CA GLN A 18 18.92 -3.78 -7.33
C GLN A 18 18.42 -2.33 -7.29
N LEU A 19 17.61 -1.94 -6.31
CA LEU A 19 17.16 -0.56 -6.13
C LEU A 19 18.26 0.34 -5.56
N PHE A 20 19.37 -0.24 -5.09
CA PHE A 20 20.49 0.45 -4.46
C PHE A 20 21.82 0.07 -5.13
N PRO A 21 22.02 0.36 -6.43
CA PRO A 21 23.12 -0.20 -7.23
C PRO A 21 24.53 0.15 -6.72
N ASN A 22 24.67 1.14 -5.84
CA ASN A 22 25.95 1.63 -5.33
C ASN A 22 26.13 1.44 -3.81
N LEU A 23 25.26 0.68 -3.15
CA LEU A 23 25.32 0.46 -1.70
C LEU A 23 25.49 -1.02 -1.36
N SER A 24 26.27 -1.29 -0.32
CA SER A 24 26.30 -2.60 0.32
C SER A 24 25.01 -2.86 1.11
N SER A 25 24.67 -4.12 1.36
CA SER A 25 23.53 -4.49 2.21
C SER A 25 23.57 -3.82 3.58
N LYS A 26 24.77 -3.63 4.16
CA LYS A 26 24.96 -2.94 5.43
C LYS A 26 24.55 -1.47 5.33
N GLU A 27 25.02 -0.75 4.31
CA GLU A 27 24.68 0.66 4.10
C GLU A 27 23.18 0.86 3.82
N ILE A 28 22.55 -0.08 3.08
CA ILE A 28 21.10 -0.07 2.84
C ILE A 28 20.34 -0.19 4.16
N ILE A 29 20.73 -1.13 5.03
CA ILE A 29 20.11 -1.33 6.34
C ILE A 29 20.30 -0.08 7.21
N GLU A 30 21.51 0.48 7.27
CA GLU A 30 21.79 1.69 8.05
C GLU A 30 20.89 2.86 7.62
N ARG A 31 20.78 3.13 6.31
CA ARG A 31 19.86 4.16 5.78
C ARG A 31 18.40 3.84 6.08
N ALA A 32 17.98 2.59 5.94
CA ALA A 32 16.61 2.18 6.22
C ALA A 32 16.25 2.38 7.70
N LEU A 33 17.18 2.14 8.62
CA LEU A 33 16.99 2.38 10.05
C LEU A 33 16.91 3.88 10.38
N GLU A 34 17.70 4.72 9.72
CA GLU A 34 17.62 6.18 9.84
C GLU A 34 16.27 6.72 9.35
N VAL A 35 15.87 6.33 8.14
CA VAL A 35 14.57 6.70 7.56
C VAL A 35 13.41 6.19 8.40
N ARG A 36 13.47 4.95 8.91
CA ARG A 36 12.49 4.40 9.85
C ARG A 36 12.35 5.28 11.08
N LYS A 37 13.47 5.64 11.71
CA LYS A 37 13.48 6.50 12.91
C LYS A 37 12.83 7.85 12.63
N LEU A 38 13.14 8.48 11.49
CA LEU A 38 12.58 9.77 11.11
C LEU A 38 11.07 9.66 10.83
N ALA A 39 10.64 8.66 10.06
CA ALA A 39 9.22 8.44 9.75
C ALA A 39 8.38 8.24 11.03
N LEU A 40 8.85 7.37 11.94
CA LEU A 40 8.14 7.05 13.18
C LEU A 40 8.15 8.18 14.22
N SER A 41 8.90 9.26 13.99
CA SER A 41 8.91 10.43 14.89
C SER A 41 7.64 11.29 14.78
N THR A 42 6.88 11.13 13.70
CA THR A 42 5.66 11.91 13.42
C THR A 42 4.39 11.11 13.67
N GLU A 43 4.30 9.95 13.05
CA GLU A 43 3.20 9.01 13.20
C GLU A 43 3.73 7.58 13.18
N TYR A 44 3.15 6.73 14.02
CA TYR A 44 3.58 5.35 14.13
C TYR A 44 2.90 4.48 13.07
N TYR A 45 3.71 3.85 12.23
CA TYR A 45 3.27 2.87 11.24
C TYR A 45 4.03 1.55 11.43
N ARG A 46 3.32 0.48 11.78
CA ARG A 46 3.92 -0.85 12.03
C ARG A 46 4.70 -1.38 10.83
N CYS A 47 4.20 -1.16 9.60
CA CYS A 47 4.88 -1.61 8.39
C CYS A 47 6.24 -0.91 8.22
N ILE A 48 6.38 0.34 8.67
CA ILE A 48 7.65 1.07 8.67
C ILE A 48 8.56 0.56 9.78
N ASP A 49 8.02 0.33 10.99
CA ASP A 49 8.79 -0.21 12.11
C ASP A 49 9.40 -1.58 11.79
N ALA A 50 8.60 -2.46 11.18
CA ALA A 50 8.99 -3.78 10.73
C ALA A 50 9.76 -3.80 9.38
N LEU A 51 10.17 -2.65 8.85
CA LEU A 51 10.94 -2.52 7.61
C LEU A 51 10.28 -3.23 6.39
N GLN A 52 8.94 -3.31 6.34
CA GLN A 52 8.22 -3.97 5.25
C GLN A 52 8.41 -3.27 3.90
N PHE A 53 8.85 -2.02 3.89
CA PHE A 53 9.24 -1.34 2.66
C PHE A 53 10.47 -1.99 1.99
N LEU A 54 11.25 -2.83 2.69
CA LEU A 54 12.35 -3.62 2.09
C LEU A 54 11.91 -4.99 1.59
N GLN A 55 10.61 -5.20 1.37
CA GLN A 55 10.01 -6.52 1.13
C GLN A 55 9.06 -6.56 -0.09
N LEU A 56 9.10 -5.54 -0.96
CA LEU A 56 8.37 -5.45 -2.24
C LEU A 56 6.92 -5.95 -2.17
N GLY A 57 6.09 -5.26 -1.39
CA GLY A 57 4.72 -5.70 -1.08
C GLY A 57 3.88 -5.99 -2.33
N LEU A 58 4.00 -5.20 -3.38
CA LEU A 58 3.28 -5.44 -4.64
C LEU A 58 3.75 -6.72 -5.34
N LYS A 59 5.06 -6.98 -5.44
CA LYS A 59 5.60 -8.21 -6.07
C LYS A 59 5.14 -9.47 -5.36
N ARG A 60 5.03 -9.41 -4.03
CA ARG A 60 4.57 -10.53 -3.20
C ARG A 60 3.05 -10.71 -3.21
N ASN A 61 2.31 -9.77 -3.80
CA ASN A 61 0.88 -9.91 -3.96
C ASN A 61 0.59 -11.13 -4.85
N CYS A 62 -0.26 -12.04 -4.38
CA CYS A 62 -0.58 -13.27 -5.12
C CYS A 62 -1.25 -13.05 -6.49
N PHE A 63 -1.74 -11.84 -6.77
CA PHE A 63 -2.30 -11.43 -8.06
C PHE A 63 -1.31 -10.67 -8.95
N TYR A 64 -0.06 -10.43 -8.51
CA TYR A 64 0.92 -9.67 -9.27
C TYR A 64 1.11 -10.22 -10.69
N ASN A 65 1.33 -11.53 -10.79
CA ASN A 65 1.58 -12.22 -12.06
C ASN A 65 0.38 -12.09 -13.02
N GLN A 66 -0.84 -12.24 -12.50
CA GLN A 66 -2.07 -12.04 -13.27
C GLN A 66 -2.16 -10.63 -13.87
N VAL A 67 -1.68 -9.61 -13.16
CA VAL A 67 -1.75 -8.21 -13.59
C VAL A 67 -0.62 -7.85 -14.55
N PHE A 68 0.62 -8.29 -14.28
CA PHE A 68 1.81 -7.76 -14.96
C PHE A 68 2.50 -8.72 -15.94
N GLU A 69 2.51 -10.05 -15.73
CA GLU A 69 3.37 -10.97 -16.52
C GLU A 69 3.07 -10.96 -18.02
N ASN A 70 1.79 -10.88 -18.40
CA ASN A 70 1.36 -10.94 -19.80
C ASN A 70 1.06 -9.56 -20.40
N ARG A 71 1.51 -8.48 -19.74
CA ARG A 71 1.30 -7.10 -20.22
C ARG A 71 2.64 -6.45 -20.51
N ASN A 72 2.67 -5.60 -21.54
CA ASN A 72 3.81 -4.72 -21.74
C ASN A 72 3.78 -3.61 -20.68
N ILE A 73 4.51 -3.80 -19.58
CA ILE A 73 4.55 -2.86 -18.46
C ILE A 73 4.98 -1.44 -18.88
N SER A 74 5.79 -1.32 -19.93
CA SER A 74 6.23 -0.02 -20.46
C SER A 74 5.10 0.81 -21.10
N GLU A 75 3.99 0.17 -21.45
CA GLU A 75 2.82 0.82 -22.04
C GLU A 75 1.74 1.18 -21.01
N LEU A 76 1.79 0.58 -19.82
CA LEU A 76 0.78 0.79 -18.77
C LEU A 76 0.89 2.16 -18.13
N GLN A 77 -0.26 2.79 -17.88
CA GLN A 77 -0.40 3.93 -16.98
C GLN A 77 -0.76 3.43 -15.58
N ILE A 78 0.16 3.62 -14.63
CA ILE A 78 0.11 3.04 -13.28
C ILE A 78 0.13 4.15 -12.24
N LEU A 79 -0.75 4.03 -11.24
CA LEU A 79 -0.75 4.89 -10.06
C LEU A 79 -0.69 4.03 -8.80
N GLU A 80 0.23 4.34 -7.90
CA GLU A 80 0.22 3.82 -6.54
C GLU A 80 -0.34 4.86 -5.57
N ILE A 81 -1.40 4.51 -4.84
CA ILE A 81 -2.01 5.35 -3.81
C ILE A 81 -1.54 4.88 -2.44
N GLY A 82 -1.01 5.82 -1.65
CA GLY A 82 -0.29 5.56 -0.40
C GLY A 82 1.08 4.94 -0.66
N CYS A 83 1.87 5.57 -1.54
CA CYS A 83 3.15 5.01 -1.98
C CYS A 83 4.23 5.01 -0.89
N CYS A 84 4.05 5.70 0.24
CA CYS A 84 5.03 5.82 1.31
C CYS A 84 6.41 6.26 0.75
N PHE A 85 7.46 5.45 0.93
CA PHE A 85 8.80 5.69 0.39
C PHE A 85 8.92 5.43 -1.12
N GLY A 86 7.87 4.97 -1.79
CA GLY A 86 7.80 4.75 -3.24
C GLY A 86 8.60 3.54 -3.73
N VAL A 87 8.65 2.47 -2.94
CA VAL A 87 9.46 1.28 -3.26
C VAL A 87 8.89 0.51 -4.44
N ASP A 88 7.58 0.27 -4.45
CA ASP A 88 6.92 -0.51 -5.52
C ASP A 88 7.01 0.26 -6.85
N ILE A 89 6.85 1.59 -6.85
CA ILE A 89 7.09 2.44 -8.03
C ILE A 89 8.52 2.27 -8.59
N ARG A 90 9.54 2.30 -7.73
CA ARG A 90 10.94 2.12 -8.14
C ARG A 90 11.19 0.72 -8.69
N ARG A 91 10.58 -0.30 -8.08
CA ARG A 91 10.63 -1.68 -8.59
C ARG A 91 9.98 -1.80 -9.96
N LEU A 92 8.81 -1.18 -10.19
CA LEU A 92 8.15 -1.18 -11.49
C LEU A 92 9.01 -0.51 -12.56
N ILE A 93 9.68 0.60 -12.24
CA ILE A 93 10.63 1.25 -13.17
C ILE A 93 11.81 0.34 -13.47
N ALA A 94 12.39 -0.31 -12.45
CA ALA A 94 13.46 -1.29 -12.63
C ALA A 94 13.03 -2.50 -13.47
N ASP A 95 11.74 -2.88 -13.40
CA ASP A 95 11.11 -3.92 -14.22
C ASP A 95 10.77 -3.45 -15.66
N GLY A 96 11.09 -2.21 -16.02
CA GLY A 96 10.91 -1.68 -17.38
C GLY A 96 9.65 -0.85 -17.58
N ALA A 97 8.92 -0.49 -16.52
CA ALA A 97 7.81 0.44 -16.63
C ALA A 97 8.31 1.83 -17.07
N ASN A 98 7.54 2.50 -17.94
CA ASN A 98 7.93 3.82 -18.42
C ASN A 98 7.74 4.85 -17.31
N ARG A 99 8.83 5.46 -16.82
CA ARG A 99 8.78 6.47 -15.75
C ARG A 99 7.76 7.59 -15.99
N ARG A 100 7.45 7.93 -17.25
CA ARG A 100 6.47 8.98 -17.60
C ARG A 100 5.01 8.53 -17.46
N ARG A 101 4.77 7.28 -17.06
CA ARG A 101 3.45 6.65 -16.95
C ARG A 101 3.26 5.94 -15.61
N VAL A 102 4.18 6.10 -14.67
CA VAL A 102 4.15 5.46 -13.36
C VAL A 102 4.29 6.52 -12.30
N PHE A 103 3.30 6.63 -11.43
CA PHE A 103 3.19 7.72 -10.47
C PHE A 103 2.88 7.20 -9.07
N GLY A 104 3.45 7.85 -8.06
CA GLY A 104 3.14 7.59 -6.66
C GLY A 104 2.47 8.79 -6.01
N VAL A 105 1.41 8.54 -5.24
CA VAL A 105 0.78 9.56 -4.42
C VAL A 105 0.68 9.11 -2.98
N ASP A 106 0.99 10.01 -2.05
CA ASP A 106 0.82 9.77 -0.61
C ASP A 106 0.21 11.01 0.06
N LEU A 107 -0.43 10.81 1.21
CA LEU A 107 -0.90 11.93 2.04
C LEU A 107 0.29 12.65 2.71
N SER A 108 1.39 11.93 2.96
CA SER A 108 2.55 12.43 3.66
C SER A 108 3.68 12.83 2.71
N ASP A 109 3.89 14.14 2.57
CA ASP A 109 5.08 14.70 1.91
C ASP A 109 6.39 14.25 2.60
N LEU A 110 6.38 14.05 3.92
CA LEU A 110 7.54 13.54 4.65
C LEU A 110 7.93 12.14 4.18
N LEU A 111 6.96 11.21 4.07
CA LEU A 111 7.27 9.85 3.62
C LEU A 111 7.83 9.86 2.18
N ILE A 112 7.25 10.65 1.28
CA ILE A 112 7.78 10.80 -0.07
C ILE A 112 9.23 11.30 -0.05
N ARG A 113 9.54 12.33 0.77
CA ARG A 113 10.89 12.88 0.91
C ARG A 113 11.89 11.87 1.47
N LEU A 114 11.51 11.15 2.51
CA LEU A 114 12.32 10.08 3.09
C LEU A 114 12.58 8.95 2.09
N GLY A 115 11.67 8.72 1.13
CA GLY A 115 11.94 7.85 -0.01
C GLY A 115 13.15 8.31 -0.82
N PHE A 116 13.26 9.60 -1.15
CA PHE A 116 14.43 10.11 -1.86
C PHE A 116 15.71 10.02 -1.02
N GLU A 117 15.63 10.21 0.30
CA GLU A 117 16.78 10.02 1.20
C GLU A 117 17.24 8.55 1.23
N LEU A 118 16.28 7.61 1.25
CA LEU A 118 16.54 6.18 1.23
C LEU A 118 17.27 5.77 -0.05
N PHE A 119 16.70 6.09 -1.21
CA PHE A 119 17.17 5.60 -2.52
C PHE A 119 18.25 6.48 -3.17
N GLY A 120 18.32 7.77 -2.81
CA GLY A 120 19.29 8.71 -3.38
C GLY A 120 19.07 9.05 -4.86
N ASP A 121 17.84 8.92 -5.36
CA ASP A 121 17.48 9.22 -6.75
C ASP A 121 16.80 10.59 -6.94
N GLU A 122 16.64 10.97 -8.21
CA GLU A 122 16.00 12.23 -8.64
C GLU A 122 14.68 11.94 -9.37
N LEU A 123 13.79 11.15 -8.76
CA LEU A 123 12.47 10.81 -9.28
C LEU A 123 11.35 11.76 -8.81
N LYS A 124 11.69 13.00 -8.43
CA LYS A 124 10.76 13.95 -7.80
C LYS A 124 9.55 14.30 -8.67
N ASP A 125 9.65 14.15 -9.99
CA ASP A 125 8.60 14.51 -10.95
C ASP A 125 7.44 13.51 -11.00
N ILE A 126 7.60 12.30 -10.45
CA ILE A 126 6.57 11.24 -10.51
C ILE A 126 5.89 10.97 -9.17
N PHE A 127 6.30 11.66 -8.11
CA PHE A 127 5.69 11.57 -6.79
C PHE A 127 5.02 12.89 -6.41
N PHE A 128 3.85 12.83 -5.78
CA PHE A 128 3.15 14.02 -5.32
C PHE A 128 2.29 13.75 -4.09
N THR A 129 1.91 14.82 -3.39
CA THR A 129 1.11 14.74 -2.17
C THR A 129 -0.35 15.04 -2.45
N ALA A 130 -1.27 14.18 -2.00
CA ALA A 130 -2.70 14.44 -2.02
C ALA A 130 -3.47 13.52 -1.06
N ASP A 131 -4.61 14.01 -0.53
CA ASP A 131 -5.55 13.17 0.22
C ASP A 131 -6.44 12.38 -0.74
N ALA A 132 -6.21 11.07 -0.83
CA ALA A 132 -6.95 10.13 -1.67
C ALA A 132 -8.46 10.05 -1.37
N THR A 133 -8.86 10.49 -0.18
CA THR A 133 -10.26 10.52 0.28
C THR A 133 -10.92 11.89 0.17
N SER A 134 -10.22 12.89 -0.39
CA SER A 134 -10.78 14.22 -0.64
C SER A 134 -11.61 14.27 -1.93
N GLU A 135 -12.50 15.26 -2.05
CA GLU A 135 -13.34 15.43 -3.25
C GLU A 135 -12.52 15.85 -4.49
N GLY A 136 -11.48 16.68 -4.31
CA GLY A 136 -10.62 17.16 -5.39
C GLY A 136 -9.52 16.20 -5.84
N PHE A 137 -9.41 15.02 -5.21
CA PHE A 137 -8.33 14.07 -5.51
C PHE A 137 -8.28 13.65 -6.98
N VAL A 138 -9.43 13.39 -7.59
CA VAL A 138 -9.51 12.96 -9.00
C VAL A 138 -8.97 14.03 -9.94
N ASP A 139 -9.26 15.30 -9.68
CA ASP A 139 -8.79 16.42 -10.50
C ASP A 139 -7.29 16.60 -10.37
N VAL A 140 -6.77 16.56 -9.13
CA VAL A 140 -5.33 16.65 -8.84
C VAL A 140 -4.56 15.52 -9.54
N VAL A 141 -5.03 14.27 -9.41
CA VAL A 141 -4.38 13.14 -10.07
C VAL A 141 -4.45 13.28 -11.58
N SER A 142 -5.62 13.65 -12.13
CA SER A 142 -5.79 13.77 -13.58
C SER A 142 -4.87 14.84 -14.19
N GLU A 143 -4.68 15.97 -13.49
CA GLU A 143 -3.74 17.03 -13.88
C GLU A 143 -2.29 16.53 -13.88
N LYS A 144 -1.88 15.82 -12.82
CA LYS A 144 -0.48 15.36 -12.64
C LYS A 144 -0.10 14.19 -13.55
N THR A 145 -1.03 13.28 -13.80
CA THR A 145 -0.76 11.97 -14.43
C THR A 145 -1.28 11.85 -15.85
N CYS A 146 -1.88 12.92 -16.39
CA CYS A 146 -2.46 12.94 -17.74
C CYS A 146 -3.57 11.89 -17.96
N GLY A 147 -4.48 11.75 -16.98
CA GLY A 147 -5.76 11.07 -17.16
C GLY A 147 -5.95 9.77 -16.37
N MET A 148 -6.65 8.81 -16.99
CA MET A 148 -7.06 7.56 -16.33
C MET A 148 -5.98 6.47 -16.41
N HIS A 149 -6.01 5.51 -15.49
CA HIS A 149 -4.97 4.51 -15.28
C HIS A 149 -5.41 3.11 -15.73
N ASP A 150 -4.45 2.34 -16.26
CA ASP A 150 -4.63 0.92 -16.57
C ASP A 150 -4.57 0.07 -15.30
N VAL A 151 -3.73 0.48 -14.34
CA VAL A 151 -3.56 -0.18 -13.05
C VAL A 151 -3.49 0.86 -11.93
N ILE A 152 -4.29 0.67 -10.89
CA ILE A 152 -4.13 1.39 -9.61
C ILE A 152 -3.72 0.39 -8.54
N ILE A 153 -2.67 0.72 -7.80
CA ILE A 153 -2.11 -0.07 -6.69
C ILE A 153 -2.58 0.55 -5.37
N LEU A 154 -3.10 -0.29 -4.48
CA LEU A 154 -3.59 0.12 -3.15
C LEU A 154 -3.10 -0.85 -2.08
N GLN A 155 -1.80 -0.81 -1.77
CA GLN A 155 -1.15 -1.69 -0.81
C GLN A 155 -1.23 -1.11 0.60
N LEU A 156 -1.88 -1.83 1.52
CA LEU A 156 -1.96 -1.50 2.94
C LEU A 156 -2.49 -0.08 3.26
N VAL A 157 -3.33 0.48 2.39
CA VAL A 157 -3.99 1.79 2.62
C VAL A 157 -5.43 1.65 3.06
N LEU A 158 -6.20 0.70 2.50
CA LEU A 158 -7.65 0.67 2.70
C LEU A 158 -8.05 0.64 4.19
N HIS A 159 -7.37 -0.18 4.99
CA HIS A 159 -7.62 -0.27 6.43
C HIS A 159 -7.32 1.03 7.21
N THR A 160 -6.54 1.97 6.68
CA THR A 160 -6.17 3.22 7.36
C THR A 160 -7.20 4.33 7.17
N VAL A 161 -8.10 4.20 6.19
CA VAL A 161 -9.05 5.26 5.81
C VAL A 161 -10.45 5.09 6.38
N ALA A 162 -10.66 4.20 7.34
CA ALA A 162 -11.89 3.97 8.12
C ALA A 162 -13.19 4.52 7.48
N GLU A 163 -13.87 5.48 8.12
CA GLU A 163 -15.15 6.06 7.65
C GLU A 163 -15.08 6.73 6.27
N ARG A 164 -13.87 6.90 5.72
CA ARG A 164 -13.61 7.54 4.43
C ARG A 164 -13.30 6.56 3.30
N GLU A 165 -13.34 5.24 3.54
CA GLU A 165 -13.06 4.22 2.52
C GLU A 165 -13.94 4.35 1.27
N ILE A 166 -15.19 4.76 1.45
CA ILE A 166 -16.15 5.01 0.38
C ILE A 166 -15.63 6.08 -0.58
N PHE A 167 -15.05 7.16 -0.06
CA PHE A 167 -14.49 8.22 -0.89
C PHE A 167 -13.27 7.72 -1.66
N LEU A 168 -12.40 6.94 -1.00
CA LEU A 168 -11.23 6.32 -1.64
C LEU A 168 -11.64 5.42 -2.81
N ILE A 169 -12.53 4.45 -2.58
CA ILE A 169 -12.95 3.49 -3.61
C ILE A 169 -13.67 4.20 -4.76
N ARG A 170 -14.52 5.18 -4.46
CA ARG A 170 -15.20 6.00 -5.48
C ARG A 170 -14.20 6.76 -6.36
N ASN A 171 -13.17 7.35 -5.75
CA ASN A 171 -12.15 8.11 -6.46
C ASN A 171 -11.28 7.20 -7.34
N ILE A 172 -10.87 6.03 -6.82
CA ILE A 172 -10.15 5.00 -7.58
C ILE A 172 -10.97 4.56 -8.80
N HIS A 173 -12.26 4.26 -8.61
CA HIS A 173 -13.12 3.86 -9.71
C HIS A 173 -13.19 4.94 -10.81
N LYS A 174 -13.22 6.23 -10.45
CA LYS A 174 -13.20 7.33 -11.43
C LYS A 174 -11.86 7.44 -12.18
N LEU A 175 -10.75 7.13 -11.51
CA LEU A 175 -9.40 7.21 -12.08
C LEU A 175 -8.99 6.00 -12.92
N LEU A 176 -9.68 4.87 -12.82
CA LEU A 176 -9.44 3.70 -13.67
C LEU A 176 -10.05 3.88 -15.06
N LYS A 177 -9.36 3.41 -16.10
CA LYS A 177 -9.96 3.22 -17.43
C LYS A 177 -11.01 2.10 -17.40
N PRO A 178 -11.98 2.07 -18.33
CA PRO A 178 -12.74 0.85 -18.59
C PRO A 178 -11.78 -0.32 -18.87
N GLY A 179 -11.99 -1.44 -18.20
CA GLY A 179 -11.09 -2.59 -18.20
C GLY A 179 -9.84 -2.47 -17.32
N GLY A 180 -9.64 -1.34 -16.64
CA GLY A 180 -8.53 -1.09 -15.71
C GLY A 180 -8.62 -1.96 -14.45
N ILE A 181 -7.48 -2.17 -13.80
CA ILE A 181 -7.34 -3.06 -12.66
C ILE A 181 -7.02 -2.27 -11.39
N LEU A 182 -7.73 -2.57 -10.30
CA LEU A 182 -7.31 -2.27 -8.94
C LEU A 182 -6.64 -3.52 -8.34
N ILE A 183 -5.40 -3.40 -7.91
CA ILE A 183 -4.66 -4.45 -7.19
C ILE A 183 -4.18 -3.92 -5.86
N GLY A 184 -4.22 -4.74 -4.82
CA GLY A 184 -3.77 -4.30 -3.51
C GLY A 184 -3.89 -5.35 -2.43
N SER A 185 -3.69 -4.92 -1.20
CA SER A 185 -3.79 -5.74 -0.01
C SER A 185 -4.23 -4.87 1.16
N THR A 186 -4.95 -5.43 2.13
CA THR A 186 -5.39 -4.70 3.33
C THR A 186 -5.38 -5.57 4.57
N LEU A 187 -5.27 -4.96 5.75
CA LEU A 187 -5.54 -5.65 7.01
C LEU A 187 -6.98 -6.20 7.00
N ALA A 188 -7.13 -7.44 7.40
CA ALA A 188 -8.37 -8.17 7.31
C ALA A 188 -8.53 -9.19 8.44
N THR A 189 -9.70 -9.80 8.52
CA THR A 189 -10.02 -10.90 9.43
C THR A 189 -10.53 -12.12 8.67
N GLU A 190 -10.28 -13.31 9.21
CA GLU A 190 -10.83 -14.58 8.66
C GLU A 190 -12.33 -14.75 8.94
N GLU A 191 -12.91 -13.94 9.82
CA GLU A 191 -14.35 -13.98 10.11
C GLU A 191 -15.19 -13.68 8.88
N ASP A 192 -16.32 -14.37 8.70
CA ASP A 192 -17.27 -14.05 7.62
C ASP A 192 -18.22 -12.92 8.03
N LEU A 193 -17.74 -11.68 7.91
CA LEU A 193 -18.52 -10.48 8.26
C LEU A 193 -19.34 -9.94 7.09
N ASP A 194 -20.58 -9.54 7.36
CA ASP A 194 -21.44 -8.88 6.36
C ASP A 194 -21.10 -7.39 6.16
N GLN A 195 -20.57 -6.76 7.20
CA GLN A 195 -20.11 -5.37 7.28
C GLN A 195 -18.69 -5.35 7.86
N PRO A 196 -17.84 -4.35 7.55
CA PRO A 196 -16.54 -4.26 8.17
C PRO A 196 -16.64 -3.97 9.67
N MET A 197 -15.57 -4.29 10.39
CA MET A 197 -15.39 -3.86 11.77
C MET A 197 -14.51 -2.61 11.80
N TYR A 198 -14.80 -1.71 12.74
CA TYR A 198 -14.00 -0.51 13.00
C TYR A 198 -13.33 -0.66 14.35
N VAL A 199 -12.01 -0.53 14.38
CA VAL A 199 -11.19 -0.69 15.59
C VAL A 199 -10.34 0.56 15.84
N GLY A 200 -9.85 0.73 17.06
CA GLY A 200 -9.08 1.90 17.47
C GLY A 200 -9.94 3.11 17.84
N ALA A 201 -9.28 4.20 18.24
CA ALA A 201 -9.92 5.43 18.71
C ALA A 201 -9.43 6.66 17.94
N ALA A 202 -10.30 7.67 17.82
CA ALA A 202 -10.00 8.96 17.18
C ALA A 202 -9.35 8.83 15.79
N SER A 203 -8.23 9.52 15.53
CA SER A 203 -7.50 9.50 14.25
C SER A 203 -6.80 8.17 13.95
N GLN A 204 -6.73 7.25 14.92
CA GLN A 204 -6.12 5.93 14.77
C GLN A 204 -7.17 4.84 14.48
N ARG A 205 -8.38 5.22 14.09
CA ARG A 205 -9.40 4.27 13.67
C ARG A 205 -8.96 3.53 12.41
N ARG A 206 -9.26 2.23 12.38
CA ARG A 206 -8.98 1.33 11.26
C ARG A 206 -10.25 0.59 10.87
N VAL A 207 -10.40 0.34 9.57
CA VAL A 207 -11.44 -0.54 9.04
C VAL A 207 -10.82 -1.90 8.72
N ILE A 208 -11.45 -2.98 9.20
CA ILE A 208 -11.01 -4.34 8.96
C ILE A 208 -12.15 -5.07 8.26
N HIS A 209 -11.85 -5.60 7.08
CA HIS A 209 -12.80 -6.35 6.27
C HIS A 209 -12.60 -7.85 6.40
N SER A 210 -13.68 -8.58 6.16
CA SER A 210 -13.67 -9.98 5.74
C SER A 210 -13.62 -10.06 4.21
N GLU A 211 -13.46 -11.26 3.65
CA GLU A 211 -13.63 -11.45 2.21
C GLU A 211 -15.02 -11.00 1.74
N ARG A 212 -16.07 -11.32 2.49
CA ARG A 212 -17.46 -10.98 2.15
C ARG A 212 -17.73 -9.49 2.19
N SER A 213 -17.32 -8.79 3.24
CA SER A 213 -17.57 -7.35 3.36
C SER A 213 -16.74 -6.55 2.36
N LEU A 214 -15.50 -6.94 2.07
CA LEU A 214 -14.68 -6.29 1.04
C LEU A 214 -15.24 -6.51 -0.37
N ARG A 215 -15.67 -7.74 -0.68
CA ARG A 215 -16.32 -8.05 -1.97
C ARG A 215 -17.56 -7.18 -2.20
N ARG A 216 -18.38 -7.00 -1.16
CA ARG A 216 -19.57 -6.14 -1.22
C ARG A 216 -19.22 -4.68 -1.45
N LEU A 217 -18.20 -4.16 -0.75
CA LEU A 217 -17.72 -2.79 -0.97
C LEU A 217 -17.36 -2.60 -2.44
N PHE A 218 -16.48 -3.43 -3.01
CA PHE A 218 -16.08 -3.31 -4.41
C PHE A 218 -17.26 -3.48 -5.38
N ALA A 219 -18.13 -4.47 -5.18
CA ALA A 219 -19.29 -4.68 -6.03
C ALA A 219 -20.26 -3.49 -6.03
N SER A 220 -20.43 -2.82 -4.87
CA SER A 220 -21.30 -1.63 -4.77
C SER A 220 -20.81 -0.43 -5.58
N TYR A 221 -19.52 -0.39 -5.94
CA TYR A 221 -18.91 0.62 -6.81
C TYR A 221 -18.78 0.16 -8.26
N GLY A 222 -19.34 -1.01 -8.62
CA GLY A 222 -19.37 -1.51 -9.98
C GLY A 222 -18.12 -2.28 -10.41
N PHE A 223 -17.21 -2.62 -9.50
CA PHE A 223 -16.09 -3.51 -9.85
C PHE A 223 -16.59 -4.92 -10.18
N SER A 224 -16.01 -5.51 -11.22
CA SER A 224 -16.21 -6.91 -11.65
C SER A 224 -14.94 -7.73 -11.41
N ASP A 225 -15.02 -9.04 -11.69
CA ASP A 225 -13.88 -9.97 -11.60
C ASP A 225 -13.12 -9.90 -10.26
N ILE A 226 -13.86 -9.72 -9.16
CA ILE A 226 -13.31 -9.50 -7.83
C ILE A 226 -12.66 -10.80 -7.32
N ALA A 227 -11.34 -10.86 -7.35
CA ALA A 227 -10.52 -11.90 -6.75
C ALA A 227 -10.00 -11.45 -5.38
N LEU A 228 -10.13 -12.32 -4.38
CA LEU A 228 -9.75 -12.08 -2.99
C LEU A 228 -9.00 -13.31 -2.47
N LYS A 229 -7.96 -13.10 -1.65
CA LYS A 229 -7.24 -14.19 -0.98
C LYS A 229 -6.76 -13.76 0.40
N PHE A 230 -7.36 -14.33 1.44
CA PHE A 230 -6.91 -14.13 2.82
C PHE A 230 -5.64 -14.94 3.14
N SER A 231 -4.68 -14.29 3.82
CA SER A 231 -3.46 -14.87 4.35
C SER A 231 -3.35 -14.55 5.83
N LYS A 232 -3.57 -15.55 6.69
CA LYS A 232 -3.51 -15.43 8.15
C LYS A 232 -2.11 -15.06 8.63
N TRP A 233 -2.04 -14.21 9.65
CA TRP A 233 -0.78 -13.93 10.34
C TRP A 233 -0.44 -14.99 11.39
N ASN A 234 0.85 -15.23 11.58
CA ASN A 234 1.34 -16.12 12.64
C ASN A 234 1.19 -15.44 14.02
N GLU A 235 1.03 -16.23 15.08
CA GLU A 235 0.72 -15.79 16.45
C GLU A 235 1.64 -14.69 17.03
N CYS A 236 2.91 -14.64 16.63
CA CYS A 236 3.85 -13.59 17.07
C CYS A 236 3.41 -12.17 16.61
N SER A 237 2.57 -12.07 15.58
CA SER A 237 2.17 -10.79 14.99
C SER A 237 1.00 -10.11 15.71
N THR A 238 0.24 -10.82 16.55
CA THR A 238 -1.04 -10.32 17.11
C THR A 238 -0.88 -9.53 18.41
N GLY A 239 0.02 -9.92 19.32
CA GLY A 239 0.11 -9.33 20.67
C GLY A 239 0.34 -7.81 20.72
N TRP A 240 1.16 -7.26 19.82
CA TRP A 240 1.42 -5.81 19.77
C TRP A 240 0.21 -4.98 19.26
N ILE A 241 -0.65 -5.58 18.43
CA ILE A 241 -1.85 -4.90 17.89
C ILE A 241 -2.81 -4.61 19.04
N GLU A 242 -2.95 -5.58 19.95
CA GLU A 242 -3.79 -5.44 21.13
C GLU A 242 -3.28 -4.32 22.05
N GLU A 243 -1.96 -4.24 22.23
CA GLU A 243 -1.30 -3.23 23.07
C GLU A 243 -1.41 -1.80 22.53
N ASN A 244 -1.37 -1.61 21.20
CA ASN A 244 -1.27 -0.26 20.60
C ASN A 244 -2.56 0.29 20.00
N PHE A 245 -3.53 -0.58 19.68
CA PHE A 245 -4.82 -0.14 19.17
C PHE A 245 -5.94 -0.20 20.23
N SER A 246 -5.61 -0.50 21.49
CA SER A 246 -6.54 -0.53 22.63
C SER A 246 -7.76 -1.43 22.36
N PHE A 247 -7.56 -2.58 21.71
CA PHE A 247 -8.63 -3.56 21.51
C PHE A 247 -8.08 -4.99 21.64
N SER A 248 -8.76 -5.83 22.42
CA SER A 248 -8.43 -7.24 22.57
C SER A 248 -8.98 -8.04 21.39
N LEU A 249 -8.11 -8.76 20.70
CA LEU A 249 -8.41 -9.71 19.64
C LEU A 249 -8.72 -11.08 20.26
N ASN A 250 -9.75 -11.15 21.11
CA ASN A 250 -10.27 -12.44 21.58
C ASN A 250 -10.60 -13.33 20.36
N GLU A 251 -9.76 -14.33 20.09
CA GLU A 251 -9.92 -15.38 19.08
C GLU A 251 -10.12 -14.94 17.62
N LYS A 252 -9.94 -13.65 17.29
CA LYS A 252 -10.05 -13.16 15.91
C LYS A 252 -8.73 -13.31 15.18
N SER A 253 -8.71 -14.18 14.19
CA SER A 253 -7.55 -14.34 13.33
C SER A 253 -7.48 -13.19 12.32
N LEU A 254 -6.48 -12.34 12.54
CA LEU A 254 -6.10 -11.28 11.62
C LEU A 254 -5.15 -11.82 10.55
N GLY A 255 -5.13 -11.11 9.44
CA GLY A 255 -4.22 -11.39 8.35
C GLY A 255 -4.24 -10.29 7.31
N ILE A 256 -3.64 -10.59 6.17
CA ILE A 256 -3.72 -9.75 4.99
C ILE A 256 -4.72 -10.35 4.02
N LEU A 257 -5.63 -9.52 3.53
CA LEU A 257 -6.47 -9.86 2.39
C LEU A 257 -5.90 -9.17 1.15
N SER A 258 -5.34 -9.96 0.24
CA SER A 258 -4.95 -9.48 -1.08
C SER A 258 -6.17 -9.45 -2.00
N PHE A 259 -6.22 -8.48 -2.90
CA PHE A 259 -7.32 -8.31 -3.83
C PHE A 259 -6.84 -7.89 -5.22
N CYS A 260 -7.62 -8.27 -6.23
CA CYS A 260 -7.54 -7.80 -7.59
C CYS A 260 -8.97 -7.70 -8.15
N CYS A 261 -9.35 -6.56 -8.71
CA CYS A 261 -10.66 -6.37 -9.33
C CYS A 261 -10.58 -5.45 -10.54
N LYS A 262 -11.58 -5.56 -11.41
CA LYS A 262 -11.61 -4.87 -12.70
C LYS A 262 -12.72 -3.83 -12.72
N LYS A 263 -12.44 -2.67 -13.32
CA LYS A 263 -13.49 -1.72 -13.71
C LYS A 263 -14.10 -2.21 -15.04
N PRO A 264 -15.43 -2.42 -15.12
CA PRO A 264 -16.09 -2.88 -16.35
C PRO A 264 -15.94 -1.88 -17.50
#